data_AF-R7M5G3-F1
#
_entry.id   AF-R7M5G3-F1
#
_cell.length_a   1.000
_cell.length_b   1.000
_cell.length_c   1.000
_cell.angle_alpha   90.00
_cell.angle_beta   90.00
_cell.angle_gamma   90.00
#
_symmetry.space_group_name_H-M   'P 1'
#
loop_
_entity.id
_entity.type
_entity.pdbx_description
1 polymer ?
#
loop_
_entity_poly.entity_id
_entity_poly.type
_entity_poly.pdbx_seq_one_letter_code
_entity_poly.pdbx_strand_id
1 'polypeptide(L)'
;MEQKTKKSKLGLIILLIVLIVIIAGTLGYYFMFYTNPVNTYKRLLDDATKEAMVALKEANTEKAEIETKLKANIELKDETVDQKIIDLINKTDIISTIQFDKENKQMTVKLDANYDSKDLLDIELFNDSKNKKTYLYAKDLLDAYLEVPIDNYSEIEDSYTATNMFMAKDEESAEKIKTIINNELIKVIKEEYCSKQSEGLNNIYVFKINEVQLAQEIKSIVTNLKSNNEFISCYEDANAVKESLENIITGIDESECVESNVIELNVYTTGLTQNFEKLVIKMNINEEKVEVTSKNVDDVLNIDFKIVETTENKEITGTIKVSGDKTNQTVEFSAESAEIGKIYVKADLSNKQLSVMDQIDTSNVKSIEELTTADILQILSKLQASGTLGTLGLTDIF
;
A
#
# COMPACT_ATOMS: atom_id res chain seq x y z
N MET A 1 -28.00 22.39 -16.63
CA MET A 1 -27.76 22.27 -15.18
C MET A 1 -26.68 21.23 -15.01
N GLU A 2 -25.43 21.67 -14.87
CA GLU A 2 -24.31 20.78 -14.53
C GLU A 2 -24.44 20.39 -13.05
N GLN A 3 -24.79 19.14 -12.78
CA GLN A 3 -24.47 18.54 -11.48
C GLN A 3 -22.96 18.33 -11.46
N LYS A 4 -22.22 19.28 -10.88
CA LYS A 4 -20.91 18.99 -10.31
C LYS A 4 -21.14 17.96 -9.20
N THR A 5 -20.95 16.68 -9.49
CA THR A 5 -20.76 15.68 -8.45
C THR A 5 -19.55 16.12 -7.63
N LYS A 6 -19.78 16.68 -6.44
CA LYS A 6 -18.78 16.80 -5.38
C LYS A 6 -18.16 15.42 -5.26
N LYS A 7 -16.89 15.25 -5.66
CA LYS A 7 -16.13 14.03 -5.36
C LYS A 7 -16.17 13.89 -3.84
N SER A 8 -16.90 12.92 -3.31
CA SER A 8 -16.86 12.67 -1.88
C SER A 8 -15.42 12.27 -1.56
N LYS A 9 -14.80 12.96 -0.59
CA LYS A 9 -13.47 12.62 -0.07
C LYS A 9 -13.46 11.24 0.66
N LEU A 10 -14.57 10.49 0.56
CA LEU A 10 -14.83 9.18 1.14
C LEU A 10 -13.88 8.09 0.63
N GLY A 11 -13.52 8.12 -0.65
CA GLY A 11 -12.55 7.16 -1.20
C GLY A 11 -11.16 7.27 -0.56
N LEU A 12 -10.79 8.47 -0.10
CA LEU A 12 -9.54 8.74 0.60
C LEU A 12 -9.61 8.25 2.06
N ILE A 13 -10.79 8.33 2.69
CA ILE A 13 -11.08 7.80 4.04
C ILE A 13 -11.09 6.26 4.02
N ILE A 14 -11.70 5.63 3.02
CA ILE A 14 -11.71 4.17 2.85
C ILE A 14 -10.29 3.64 2.61
N LEU A 15 -9.50 4.31 1.75
CA LEU A 15 -8.09 3.99 1.53
C LEU A 15 -7.27 4.12 2.84
N LEU A 16 -7.49 5.19 3.61
CA LEU A 16 -6.86 5.40 4.92
C LEU A 16 -7.25 4.32 5.92
N ILE A 17 -8.51 3.88 5.94
CA ILE A 17 -8.97 2.80 6.83
C ILE A 17 -8.36 1.47 6.42
N VAL A 18 -8.24 1.16 5.13
CA VAL A 18 -7.55 -0.05 4.65
C VAL A 18 -6.06 -0.01 5.02
N LEU A 19 -5.40 1.15 4.90
CA LEU A 19 -4.02 1.36 5.37
C LEU A 19 -3.91 1.18 6.90
N ILE A 20 -4.86 1.69 7.67
CA ILE A 20 -4.93 1.50 9.13
C ILE A 20 -5.21 0.04 9.49
N VAL A 21 -5.99 -0.70 8.69
CA VAL A 21 -6.27 -2.13 8.87
C VAL A 21 -5.03 -2.98 8.56
N ILE A 22 -4.23 -2.60 7.55
CA ILE A 22 -2.95 -3.24 7.25
C ILE A 22 -1.93 -2.98 8.37
N ILE A 23 -1.87 -1.76 8.90
CA ILE A 23 -1.05 -1.38 10.06
C ILE A 23 -1.56 -2.01 11.37
N ALA A 24 -2.87 -2.23 11.49
CA ALA A 24 -3.47 -2.95 12.63
C ALA A 24 -3.35 -4.47 12.51
N GLY A 25 -3.13 -4.98 11.29
CA GLY A 25 -2.91 -6.39 11.00
C GLY A 25 -1.53 -6.88 11.42
N THR A 26 -0.50 -6.02 11.37
CA THR A 26 0.85 -6.35 11.88
C THR A 26 0.91 -6.52 13.40
N LEU A 27 -0.07 -5.97 14.13
CA LEU A 27 -0.15 -6.02 15.60
C LEU A 27 -0.50 -7.39 16.19
N GLY A 28 -0.86 -8.37 15.37
CA GLY A 28 -1.29 -9.70 15.83
C GLY A 28 -0.24 -10.51 16.60
N TYR A 29 1.03 -10.06 16.64
CA TYR A 29 2.15 -10.92 17.05
C TYR A 29 2.51 -10.86 18.55
N TYR A 30 2.09 -9.84 19.32
CA TYR A 30 2.58 -9.68 20.70
C TYR A 30 1.53 -9.25 21.74
N PHE A 31 0.38 -9.90 21.73
CA PHE A 31 -0.62 -9.68 22.78
C PHE A 31 -0.41 -10.56 24.00
N MET A 32 0.24 -10.00 25.03
CA MET A 32 0.20 -10.57 26.38
C MET A 32 -0.33 -9.54 27.36
N PHE A 33 -1.30 -9.96 28.20
CA PHE A 33 -1.91 -9.26 29.34
C PHE A 33 -2.96 -8.17 28.99
N TYR A 34 -4.07 -8.07 29.76
CA TYR A 34 -4.63 -6.84 30.39
C TYR A 34 -6.17 -6.66 30.39
N THR A 35 -6.66 -5.98 31.45
CA THR A 35 -8.04 -6.03 31.99
C THR A 35 -8.93 -4.78 31.77
N ASN A 36 -8.42 -3.66 31.23
CA ASN A 36 -9.14 -2.37 31.04
C ASN A 36 -9.19 -1.95 29.54
N PRO A 37 -10.37 -1.59 28.97
CA PRO A 37 -10.53 -1.24 27.55
C PRO A 37 -9.67 -0.05 27.09
N VAL A 38 -9.64 1.06 27.84
CA VAL A 38 -8.85 2.26 27.46
C VAL A 38 -7.36 1.91 27.36
N ASN A 39 -6.83 1.21 28.36
CA ASN A 39 -5.43 0.82 28.37
C ASN A 39 -5.09 -0.19 27.27
N THR A 40 -6.07 -1.03 26.88
CA THR A 40 -5.91 -1.98 25.77
C THR A 40 -5.69 -1.23 24.45
N TYR A 41 -6.55 -0.26 24.14
CA TYR A 41 -6.44 0.55 22.92
C TYR A 41 -5.23 1.48 22.89
N LYS A 42 -4.87 2.09 24.04
CA LYS A 42 -3.67 2.94 24.12
C LYS A 42 -2.39 2.15 23.83
N ARG A 43 -2.27 0.94 24.37
CA ARG A 43 -1.11 0.09 24.11
C ARG A 43 -1.08 -0.43 22.68
N LEU A 44 -2.24 -0.86 22.15
CA LEU A 44 -2.38 -1.24 20.74
C LEU A 44 -1.80 -0.18 19.82
N LEU A 45 -2.18 1.08 20.06
CA LEU A 45 -1.71 2.22 19.29
C LEU A 45 -0.21 2.49 19.49
N ASP A 46 0.29 2.35 20.72
CA ASP A 46 1.71 2.50 21.06
C ASP A 46 2.59 1.45 20.35
N ASP A 47 2.18 0.18 20.40
CA ASP A 47 2.88 -0.92 19.73
C ASP A 47 2.84 -0.74 18.20
N ALA A 48 1.68 -0.34 17.65
CA ALA A 48 1.52 -0.08 16.22
C ALA A 48 2.44 1.03 15.73
N THR A 49 2.50 2.11 16.50
CA THR A 49 3.31 3.27 16.18
C THR A 49 4.80 2.92 16.24
N LYS A 50 5.23 2.15 17.24
CA LYS A 50 6.61 1.65 17.33
C LYS A 50 6.98 0.77 16.14
N GLU A 51 6.13 -0.19 15.78
CA GLU A 51 6.37 -1.09 14.65
C GLU A 51 6.43 -0.34 13.33
N ALA A 52 5.46 0.54 13.06
CA ALA A 52 5.45 1.39 11.87
C ALA A 52 6.74 2.19 11.75
N MET A 53 7.27 2.71 12.85
CA MET A 53 8.51 3.50 12.84
C MET A 53 9.77 2.65 12.70
N VAL A 54 9.82 1.46 13.27
CA VAL A 54 10.90 0.49 12.99
C VAL A 54 10.87 0.12 11.50
N ALA A 55 9.71 -0.17 10.95
CA ALA A 55 9.55 -0.48 9.52
C ALA A 55 9.97 0.69 8.63
N LEU A 56 9.63 1.94 8.99
CA LEU A 56 10.07 3.12 8.26
C LEU A 56 11.59 3.31 8.31
N LYS A 57 12.24 3.03 9.45
CA LYS A 57 13.71 3.07 9.57
C LYS A 57 14.36 1.96 8.73
N GLU A 58 13.83 0.75 8.80
CA GLU A 58 14.28 -0.40 8.00
C GLU A 58 14.05 -0.17 6.50
N ALA A 59 12.95 0.49 6.10
CA ALA A 59 12.67 0.87 4.72
C ALA A 59 13.57 2.02 4.21
N ASN A 60 14.29 2.71 5.12
CA ASN A 60 15.27 3.71 4.75
C ASN A 60 16.66 3.11 4.48
N THR A 61 16.71 1.92 3.87
CA THR A 61 17.96 1.35 3.36
C THR A 61 18.54 2.20 2.25
N GLU A 62 19.85 2.39 2.26
CA GLU A 62 20.58 3.07 1.18
C GLU A 62 20.47 2.30 -0.13
N LYS A 63 20.53 0.96 -0.08
CA LYS A 63 20.45 0.06 -1.24
C LYS A 63 19.62 -1.18 -0.96
N ALA A 64 18.66 -1.49 -1.81
CA ALA A 64 17.87 -2.71 -1.69
C ALA A 64 17.33 -3.20 -3.04
N GLU A 65 16.89 -4.45 -3.02
CA GLU A 65 16.18 -5.14 -4.09
C GLU A 65 14.81 -5.59 -3.56
N ILE A 66 13.77 -5.29 -4.33
CA ILE A 66 12.41 -5.73 -4.09
C ILE A 66 11.98 -6.55 -5.30
N GLU A 67 11.71 -7.83 -5.10
CA GLU A 67 11.10 -8.69 -6.12
C GLU A 67 9.65 -8.96 -5.76
N THR A 68 8.75 -8.82 -6.74
CA THR A 68 7.32 -9.12 -6.63
C THR A 68 6.92 -10.09 -7.72
N LYS A 69 6.37 -11.25 -7.36
CA LYS A 69 5.75 -12.20 -8.29
C LYS A 69 4.24 -12.15 -8.14
N LEU A 70 3.54 -11.77 -9.21
CA LEU A 70 2.10 -11.64 -9.25
C LEU A 70 1.48 -12.75 -10.09
N LYS A 71 0.43 -13.36 -9.53
CA LYS A 71 -0.45 -14.29 -10.22
C LYS A 71 -1.89 -13.94 -9.90
N ALA A 72 -2.75 -13.91 -10.91
CA ALA A 72 -4.18 -13.68 -10.74
C ALA A 72 -4.99 -14.87 -11.25
N ASN A 73 -6.17 -15.07 -10.68
CA ASN A 73 -7.19 -15.97 -11.18
C ASN A 73 -8.56 -15.29 -11.02
N ILE A 74 -9.20 -15.00 -12.13
CA ILE A 74 -10.44 -14.25 -12.23
C ILE A 74 -11.50 -15.14 -12.90
N GLU A 75 -12.66 -15.23 -12.28
CA GLU A 75 -13.86 -15.88 -12.80
C GLU A 75 -14.99 -14.86 -12.74
N LEU A 76 -15.25 -14.12 -13.83
CA LEU A 76 -16.35 -13.15 -13.87
C LEU A 76 -17.66 -13.81 -14.31
N LYS A 77 -18.76 -13.31 -13.77
CA LYS A 77 -20.12 -13.63 -14.25
C LYS A 77 -20.63 -12.65 -15.29
N ASP A 78 -19.98 -11.50 -15.41
CA ASP A 78 -20.32 -10.47 -16.37
C ASP A 78 -19.81 -10.84 -17.77
N GLU A 79 -20.72 -11.18 -18.68
CA GLU A 79 -20.43 -11.54 -20.07
C GLU A 79 -19.97 -10.34 -20.92
N THR A 80 -20.02 -9.11 -20.38
CA THR A 80 -19.53 -7.91 -21.11
C THR A 80 -18.01 -7.82 -21.16
N VAL A 81 -17.30 -8.52 -20.28
CA VAL A 81 -15.84 -8.61 -20.30
C VAL A 81 -15.42 -9.74 -21.23
N ASP A 82 -14.60 -9.42 -22.23
CA ASP A 82 -14.10 -10.42 -23.19
C ASP A 82 -13.30 -11.51 -22.46
N GLN A 83 -13.71 -12.76 -22.64
CA GLN A 83 -13.05 -13.93 -22.07
C GLN A 83 -11.56 -13.98 -22.43
N LYS A 84 -11.14 -13.43 -23.58
CA LYS A 84 -9.73 -13.34 -23.95
C LYS A 84 -8.91 -12.49 -22.98
N ILE A 85 -9.50 -11.44 -22.41
CA ILE A 85 -8.84 -10.59 -21.40
C ILE A 85 -8.70 -11.36 -20.08
N ILE A 86 -9.75 -12.08 -19.69
CA ILE A 86 -9.74 -12.93 -18.49
C ILE A 86 -8.67 -14.03 -18.64
N ASP A 87 -8.65 -14.71 -19.79
CA ASP A 87 -7.66 -15.75 -20.10
C ASP A 87 -6.24 -15.17 -20.13
N LEU A 88 -6.06 -13.96 -20.67
CA LEU A 88 -4.76 -13.28 -20.65
C LEU A 88 -4.27 -13.07 -19.22
N ILE A 89 -5.12 -12.54 -18.34
CA ILE A 89 -4.76 -12.28 -16.93
C ILE A 89 -4.46 -13.61 -16.20
N ASN A 90 -5.32 -14.61 -16.34
CA ASN A 90 -5.22 -15.87 -15.59
C ASN A 90 -4.02 -16.73 -15.97
N LYS A 91 -3.54 -16.57 -17.21
CA LYS A 91 -2.42 -17.34 -17.76
C LYS A 91 -1.10 -16.57 -17.74
N THR A 92 -1.13 -15.31 -17.31
CA THR A 92 0.07 -14.48 -17.19
C THR A 92 0.60 -14.53 -15.78
N ASP A 93 1.88 -14.86 -15.66
CA ASP A 93 2.67 -14.67 -14.44
C ASP A 93 3.57 -13.46 -14.65
N ILE A 94 3.57 -12.50 -13.70
CA ILE A 94 4.38 -11.28 -13.78
C ILE A 94 5.42 -11.30 -12.67
N ILE A 95 6.67 -10.99 -12.99
CA ILE A 95 7.75 -10.77 -12.02
C ILE A 95 8.27 -9.35 -12.23
N SER A 96 8.28 -8.56 -11.16
CA SER A 96 8.86 -7.22 -11.14
C SER A 96 9.99 -7.18 -10.14
N THR A 97 11.16 -6.71 -10.55
CA THR A 97 12.31 -6.52 -9.65
C THR A 97 12.72 -5.06 -9.68
N ILE A 98 12.75 -4.43 -8.53
CA ILE A 98 13.18 -3.05 -8.36
C ILE A 98 14.44 -3.06 -7.51
N GLN A 99 15.55 -2.57 -8.06
CA GLN A 99 16.74 -2.23 -7.29
C GLN A 99 16.85 -0.72 -7.18
N PHE A 100 17.28 -0.21 -6.03
CA PHE A 100 17.56 1.21 -5.86
C PHE A 100 18.81 1.44 -5.04
N ASP A 101 19.49 2.55 -5.33
CA ASP A 101 20.60 3.11 -4.57
C ASP A 101 20.31 4.60 -4.35
N LYS A 102 19.87 4.94 -3.13
CA LYS A 102 19.50 6.30 -2.75
C LYS A 102 20.71 7.25 -2.74
N GLU A 103 21.88 6.75 -2.35
CA GLU A 103 23.10 7.55 -2.28
C GLU A 103 23.55 7.98 -3.68
N ASN A 104 23.51 7.04 -4.63
CA ASN A 104 23.90 7.29 -6.02
C ASN A 104 22.74 7.80 -6.88
N LYS A 105 21.51 7.86 -6.35
CA LYS A 105 20.27 8.23 -7.07
C LYS A 105 20.08 7.36 -8.33
N GLN A 106 20.26 6.05 -8.16
CA GLN A 106 20.13 5.05 -9.21
C GLN A 106 18.96 4.11 -8.91
N MET A 107 18.32 3.65 -9.98
CA MET A 107 17.22 2.68 -9.91
C MET A 107 17.23 1.77 -11.14
N THR A 108 17.00 0.49 -10.91
CA THR A 108 16.73 -0.50 -11.95
C THR A 108 15.33 -1.05 -11.73
N VAL A 109 14.51 -1.08 -12.77
CA VAL A 109 13.19 -1.72 -12.79
C VAL A 109 13.20 -2.78 -13.87
N LYS A 110 13.08 -4.05 -13.48
CA LYS A 110 12.92 -5.19 -14.37
C LYS A 110 11.49 -5.69 -14.32
N LEU A 111 10.91 -5.97 -15.48
CA LEU A 111 9.60 -6.55 -15.64
C LEU A 111 9.70 -7.76 -16.58
N ASP A 112 9.48 -8.93 -16.00
CA ASP A 112 9.35 -10.19 -16.73
C ASP A 112 7.88 -10.61 -16.72
N ALA A 113 7.36 -11.06 -17.86
CA ALA A 113 6.04 -11.64 -17.96
C ALA A 113 6.08 -12.91 -18.78
N ASN A 114 5.39 -13.93 -18.31
CA ASN A 114 5.23 -15.21 -19.00
C ASN A 114 3.76 -15.50 -19.23
N TYR A 115 3.40 -15.98 -20.43
CA TYR A 115 2.06 -16.45 -20.75
C TYR A 115 2.09 -17.97 -21.02
N ASP A 116 1.32 -18.76 -20.26
CA ASP A 116 1.32 -20.23 -20.36
C ASP A 116 2.76 -20.82 -20.33
N SER A 117 3.58 -20.33 -19.40
CA SER A 117 5.01 -20.70 -19.21
C SER A 117 5.93 -20.41 -20.41
N LYS A 118 5.54 -19.50 -21.30
CA LYS A 118 6.40 -18.96 -22.36
C LYS A 118 6.69 -17.50 -22.12
N ASP A 119 7.94 -17.10 -22.36
CA ASP A 119 8.38 -15.71 -22.27
C ASP A 119 7.50 -14.82 -23.16
N LEU A 120 6.88 -13.81 -22.56
CA LEU A 120 6.03 -12.82 -23.25
C LEU A 120 6.75 -11.47 -23.35
N LEU A 121 7.39 -11.06 -22.25
CA LEU A 121 8.04 -9.77 -22.08
C LEU A 121 9.20 -9.89 -21.09
N ASP A 122 10.34 -9.28 -21.39
CA ASP A 122 11.45 -9.07 -20.45
C ASP A 122 12.04 -7.69 -20.78
N ILE A 123 11.73 -6.73 -19.90
CA ILE A 123 12.13 -5.33 -20.04
C ILE A 123 12.88 -4.92 -18.78
N GLU A 124 13.99 -4.22 -18.96
CA GLU A 124 14.77 -3.61 -17.91
C GLU A 124 14.92 -2.11 -18.19
N LEU A 125 14.61 -1.28 -17.20
CA LEU A 125 14.82 0.14 -17.21
C LEU A 125 15.86 0.48 -16.14
N PHE A 126 16.94 1.14 -16.54
CA PHE A 126 17.91 1.70 -15.62
C PHE A 126 17.87 3.22 -15.66
N ASN A 127 17.86 3.85 -14.50
CA ASN A 127 17.92 5.30 -14.34
C ASN A 127 19.11 5.68 -13.44
N ASP A 128 19.90 6.64 -13.91
CA ASP A 128 20.91 7.37 -13.14
C ASP A 128 20.57 8.85 -13.18
N SER A 129 19.91 9.31 -12.12
CA SER A 129 19.44 10.69 -12.04
C SER A 129 20.58 11.68 -11.83
N LYS A 130 21.66 11.30 -11.14
CA LYS A 130 22.84 12.17 -10.96
C LYS A 130 23.49 12.51 -12.30
N ASN A 131 23.62 11.52 -13.17
CA ASN A 131 24.23 11.67 -14.50
C ASN A 131 23.21 11.99 -15.60
N LYS A 132 21.92 12.06 -15.27
CA LYS A 132 20.81 12.34 -16.19
C LYS A 132 20.76 11.36 -17.36
N LYS A 133 20.92 10.08 -17.06
CA LYS A 133 20.90 8.99 -18.03
C LYS A 133 19.80 7.99 -17.70
N THR A 134 19.07 7.57 -18.71
CA THR A 134 18.08 6.50 -18.61
C THR A 134 18.30 5.55 -19.76
N TYR A 135 18.35 4.26 -19.47
CA TYR A 135 18.52 3.22 -20.46
C TYR A 135 17.39 2.21 -20.37
N LEU A 136 16.87 1.80 -21.52
CA LEU A 136 15.85 0.78 -21.68
C LEU A 136 16.46 -0.41 -22.42
N TYR A 137 16.35 -1.59 -21.84
CA TYR A 137 16.67 -2.85 -22.50
C TYR A 137 15.39 -3.66 -22.63
N ALA A 138 15.07 -4.08 -23.84
CA ALA A 138 13.97 -5.00 -24.09
C ALA A 138 14.60 -6.26 -24.67
N LYS A 139 14.76 -7.26 -23.80
CA LYS A 139 15.41 -8.52 -24.15
C LYS A 139 14.68 -9.16 -25.31
N ASP A 140 15.48 -9.82 -26.14
CA ASP A 140 15.05 -10.44 -27.39
C ASP A 140 14.48 -9.49 -28.44
N LEU A 141 14.10 -8.24 -28.15
CA LEU A 141 13.62 -7.28 -29.15
C LEU A 141 14.78 -6.57 -29.84
N LEU A 142 15.69 -5.99 -29.06
CA LEU A 142 16.88 -5.30 -29.57
C LEU A 142 18.11 -5.75 -28.79
N ASP A 143 19.17 -6.11 -29.51
CA ASP A 143 20.46 -6.48 -28.91
C ASP A 143 21.30 -5.22 -28.63
N ALA A 144 20.72 -4.28 -27.90
CA ALA A 144 21.33 -3.01 -27.46
C ALA A 144 20.47 -2.36 -26.37
N TYR A 145 21.10 -1.62 -25.46
CA TYR A 145 20.39 -0.69 -24.59
C TYR A 145 19.98 0.55 -25.40
N LEU A 146 18.79 1.08 -25.13
CA LEU A 146 18.31 2.34 -25.69
C LEU A 146 18.47 3.45 -24.67
N GLU A 147 19.26 4.47 -24.99
CA GLU A 147 19.26 5.70 -24.22
C GLU A 147 17.95 6.46 -24.48
N VAL A 148 17.19 6.70 -23.42
CA VAL A 148 15.90 7.40 -23.47
C VAL A 148 16.11 8.80 -22.89
N PRO A 149 15.93 9.88 -23.68
CA PRO A 149 15.99 11.24 -23.17
C PRO A 149 14.79 11.48 -22.25
N ILE A 150 15.06 11.98 -21.05
CA ILE A 150 14.03 12.46 -20.11
C ILE A 150 14.25 13.96 -19.93
N ASP A 151 13.22 14.74 -20.25
CA ASP A 151 13.29 16.20 -20.23
C ASP A 151 13.47 16.76 -18.81
N ASN A 152 12.87 16.11 -17.82
CA ASN A 152 12.92 16.57 -16.44
C ASN A 152 13.25 15.43 -15.45
N TYR A 153 14.50 15.38 -15.01
CA TYR A 153 14.94 14.48 -13.94
C TYR A 153 14.55 14.96 -12.54
N SER A 154 14.03 16.19 -12.37
CA SER A 154 13.73 16.72 -11.04
C SER A 154 12.70 15.85 -10.31
N GLU A 155 11.66 15.37 -10.99
CA GLU A 155 10.63 14.52 -10.38
C GLU A 155 11.18 13.16 -9.93
N ILE A 156 12.14 12.63 -10.67
CA ILE A 156 12.81 11.36 -10.34
C ILE A 156 13.79 11.59 -9.20
N GLU A 157 14.58 12.66 -9.23
CA GLU A 157 15.44 13.08 -8.12
C GLU A 157 14.65 13.33 -6.83
N ASP A 158 13.49 13.98 -6.98
CA ASP A 158 12.55 14.23 -5.91
C ASP A 158 12.03 12.91 -5.37
N SER A 159 11.78 11.87 -6.17
CA SER A 159 11.34 10.56 -5.66
C SER A 159 12.33 9.89 -4.69
N TYR A 160 13.65 10.09 -4.87
CA TYR A 160 14.67 9.61 -3.91
C TYR A 160 14.69 10.43 -2.62
N THR A 161 14.10 11.62 -2.64
CA THR A 161 14.02 12.55 -1.51
C THR A 161 12.59 12.76 -1.01
N ALA A 162 11.55 12.22 -1.65
CA ALA A 162 10.13 12.50 -1.38
C ALA A 162 9.68 11.94 -0.03
N THR A 163 10.47 11.06 0.56
CA THR A 163 10.39 10.73 1.98
C THR A 163 10.64 11.92 2.91
N ASN A 164 11.14 13.06 2.42
CA ASN A 164 11.49 14.27 3.18
C ASN A 164 10.31 14.89 3.95
N MET A 165 9.07 14.62 3.56
CA MET A 165 7.89 15.07 4.32
C MET A 165 7.81 14.41 5.72
N PHE A 166 8.55 13.32 5.93
CA PHE A 166 8.67 12.57 7.19
C PHE A 166 10.12 12.46 7.68
N MET A 167 11.09 13.05 6.99
CA MET A 167 12.49 12.97 7.40
C MET A 167 12.73 13.99 8.50
N ALA A 168 12.85 13.47 9.71
CA ALA A 168 13.55 14.17 10.76
C ALA A 168 14.95 14.57 10.25
N LYS A 169 15.44 15.73 10.66
CA LYS A 169 16.79 16.20 10.29
C LYS A 169 17.92 15.26 10.74
N ASP A 170 17.66 14.44 11.77
CA ASP A 170 18.58 13.47 12.33
C ASP A 170 17.83 12.37 13.11
N GLU A 171 18.55 11.32 13.51
CA GLU A 171 17.99 10.16 14.24
C GLU A 171 17.38 10.55 15.60
N GLU A 172 17.97 11.50 16.32
CA GLU A 172 17.43 11.99 17.60
C GLU A 172 16.07 12.67 17.39
N SER A 173 15.97 13.47 16.33
CA SER A 173 14.77 14.18 15.92
C SER A 173 13.68 13.20 15.47
N ALA A 174 14.04 12.08 14.84
CA ALA A 174 13.09 11.04 14.47
C ALA A 174 12.46 10.40 15.72
N GLU A 175 13.27 10.10 16.75
CA GLU A 175 12.76 9.51 17.98
C GLU A 175 11.89 10.50 18.79
N LYS A 176 12.20 11.80 18.72
CA LYS A 176 11.37 12.88 19.28
C LYS A 176 10.03 13.01 18.55
N ILE A 177 10.04 13.08 17.22
CA ILE A 177 8.83 13.11 16.39
C ILE A 177 7.92 11.93 16.75
N LYS A 178 8.51 10.73 16.81
CA LYS A 178 7.84 9.50 17.21
C LYS A 178 7.12 9.64 18.54
N THR A 179 7.86 10.06 19.55
CA THR A 179 7.35 10.18 20.92
C THR A 179 6.21 11.20 20.99
N ILE A 180 6.36 12.35 20.33
CA ILE A 180 5.36 13.42 20.32
C ILE A 180 4.09 12.97 19.60
N ILE A 181 4.19 12.39 18.41
CA ILE A 181 3.03 11.90 17.65
C ILE A 181 2.28 10.84 18.46
N ASN A 182 3.00 9.86 19.01
CA ASN A 182 2.39 8.79 19.81
C ASN A 182 1.64 9.35 21.03
N ASN A 183 2.21 10.34 21.72
CA ASN A 183 1.59 10.99 22.86
C ASN A 183 0.30 11.74 22.49
N GLU A 184 0.21 12.33 21.29
CA GLU A 184 -1.03 12.95 20.82
C GLU A 184 -2.06 11.90 20.39
N LEU A 185 -1.65 10.86 19.66
CA LEU A 185 -2.53 9.78 19.20
C LEU A 185 -3.22 9.05 20.36
N ILE A 186 -2.48 8.75 21.43
CA ILE A 186 -3.00 8.07 22.63
C ILE A 186 -4.14 8.86 23.31
N LYS A 187 -4.21 10.18 23.13
CA LYS A 187 -5.27 11.03 23.74
C LYS A 187 -6.64 10.83 23.07
N VAL A 188 -6.68 10.32 21.84
CA VAL A 188 -7.92 10.01 21.12
C VAL A 188 -8.71 8.90 21.84
N ILE A 189 -7.99 8.02 22.55
CA ILE A 189 -8.59 6.91 23.29
C ILE A 189 -9.17 7.43 24.62
N LYS A 190 -10.40 7.92 24.56
CA LYS A 190 -11.18 8.42 25.69
C LYS A 190 -12.12 7.34 26.26
N GLU A 191 -12.43 7.46 27.55
CA GLU A 191 -13.34 6.55 28.25
C GLU A 191 -14.72 6.50 27.60
N GLU A 192 -15.24 7.63 27.13
CA GLU A 192 -16.56 7.73 26.48
C GLU A 192 -16.68 6.95 25.15
N TYR A 193 -15.56 6.63 24.49
CA TYR A 193 -15.53 5.80 23.28
C TYR A 193 -15.31 4.31 23.61
N CYS A 194 -14.95 3.99 24.84
CA CYS A 194 -14.50 2.67 25.25
C CYS A 194 -15.53 1.95 26.10
N SER A 195 -15.80 0.68 25.80
CA SER A 195 -16.59 -0.18 26.68
C SER A 195 -16.03 -1.60 26.72
N LYS A 196 -16.51 -2.40 27.68
CA LYS A 196 -16.13 -3.79 27.85
C LYS A 196 -17.39 -4.65 27.91
N GLN A 197 -17.39 -5.71 27.13
CA GLN A 197 -18.40 -6.77 27.16
C GLN A 197 -17.72 -8.10 27.52
N SER A 198 -18.52 -9.07 27.97
CA SER A 198 -18.04 -10.40 28.32
C SER A 198 -18.98 -11.45 27.75
N GLU A 199 -18.40 -12.46 27.10
CA GLU A 199 -19.12 -13.59 26.52
C GLU A 199 -18.43 -14.88 26.99
N GLY A 200 -18.99 -15.51 28.04
CA GLY A 200 -18.33 -16.65 28.69
C GLY A 200 -16.98 -16.28 29.32
N LEU A 201 -15.92 -16.97 28.89
CA LEU A 201 -14.52 -16.69 29.31
C LEU A 201 -13.85 -15.61 28.46
N ASN A 202 -14.54 -15.07 27.46
CA ASN A 202 -13.97 -14.10 26.53
C ASN A 202 -14.30 -12.67 26.96
N ASN A 203 -13.31 -11.79 26.85
CA ASN A 203 -13.53 -10.35 26.98
C ASN A 203 -13.54 -9.72 25.59
N ILE A 204 -14.50 -8.81 25.37
CA ILE A 204 -14.61 -8.01 24.15
C ILE A 204 -14.40 -6.56 24.57
N TYR A 205 -13.29 -5.97 24.12
CA TYR A 205 -13.04 -4.54 24.32
C TYR A 205 -13.51 -3.78 23.10
N VAL A 206 -14.41 -2.82 23.31
CA VAL A 206 -15.08 -2.09 22.23
C VAL A 206 -14.59 -0.65 22.23
N PHE A 207 -14.12 -0.16 21.09
CA PHE A 207 -13.89 1.26 20.83
C PHE A 207 -14.85 1.70 19.73
N LYS A 208 -15.68 2.72 19.98
CA LYS A 208 -16.71 3.17 19.05
C LYS A 208 -16.70 4.69 18.95
N ILE A 209 -16.58 5.18 17.72
CA ILE A 209 -16.53 6.61 17.43
C ILE A 209 -17.29 6.91 16.13
N ASN A 210 -17.98 8.04 16.08
CA ASN A 210 -18.59 8.52 14.83
C ASN A 210 -17.66 9.46 14.05
N GLU A 211 -17.97 9.70 12.79
CA GLU A 211 -17.13 10.52 11.88
C GLU A 211 -16.91 11.94 12.41
N VAL A 212 -17.95 12.58 12.97
CA VAL A 212 -17.86 13.94 13.53
C VAL A 212 -16.90 13.99 14.72
N GLN A 213 -17.01 13.02 15.64
CA GLN A 213 -16.11 12.89 16.78
C GLN A 213 -14.67 12.63 16.32
N LEU A 214 -14.48 11.69 15.40
CA LEU A 214 -13.15 11.37 14.87
C LEU A 214 -12.49 12.59 14.20
N ALA A 215 -13.24 13.34 13.39
CA ALA A 215 -12.75 14.56 12.77
C ALA A 215 -12.28 15.60 13.80
N GLN A 216 -13.03 15.76 14.91
CA GLN A 216 -12.65 16.66 16.01
C GLN A 216 -11.37 16.20 16.72
N GLU A 217 -11.23 14.90 16.99
CA GLU A 217 -10.02 14.35 17.61
C GLU A 217 -8.79 14.53 16.71
N ILE A 218 -8.91 14.23 15.41
CA ILE A 218 -7.81 14.44 14.44
C ILE A 218 -7.46 15.92 14.35
N LYS A 219 -8.45 16.82 14.26
CA LYS A 219 -8.21 18.26 14.24
C LYS A 219 -7.46 18.72 15.49
N SER A 220 -7.82 18.20 16.66
CA SER A 220 -7.12 18.51 17.91
C SER A 220 -5.65 18.05 17.87
N ILE A 221 -5.37 16.84 17.39
CA ILE A 221 -3.99 16.33 17.24
C ILE A 221 -3.18 17.25 16.32
N VAL A 222 -3.68 17.51 15.12
CA VAL A 222 -2.96 18.28 14.10
C VAL A 222 -2.71 19.71 14.58
N THR A 223 -3.69 20.31 15.26
CA THR A 223 -3.54 21.64 15.89
C THR A 223 -2.43 21.63 16.95
N ASN A 224 -2.41 20.61 17.82
CA ASN A 224 -1.38 20.48 18.85
C ASN A 224 0.01 20.29 18.24
N LEU A 225 0.15 19.46 17.20
CA LEU A 225 1.42 19.25 16.49
C LEU A 225 1.91 20.54 15.82
N LYS A 226 1.02 21.27 15.14
CA LYS A 226 1.35 22.53 14.46
C LYS A 226 1.88 23.59 15.43
N SER A 227 1.31 23.64 16.64
CA SER A 227 1.72 24.57 17.70
C SER A 227 2.88 24.08 18.56
N ASN A 228 3.35 22.84 18.39
CA ASN A 228 4.44 22.28 19.17
C ASN A 228 5.80 22.62 18.55
N ASN A 229 6.49 23.61 19.12
CA ASN A 229 7.81 24.04 18.62
C ASN A 229 8.88 22.94 18.67
N GLU A 230 8.81 22.02 19.65
CA GLU A 230 9.76 20.91 19.74
C GLU A 230 9.58 19.96 18.55
N PHE A 231 8.33 19.61 18.23
CA PHE A 231 7.97 18.82 17.06
C PHE A 231 8.42 19.49 15.75
N ILE A 232 8.05 20.76 15.55
CA ILE A 232 8.37 21.48 14.30
C ILE A 232 9.89 21.61 14.10
N SER A 233 10.65 21.79 15.18
CA SER A 233 12.12 21.94 15.11
C SER A 233 12.88 20.66 14.74
N CYS A 234 12.19 19.52 14.67
CA CYS A 234 12.76 18.24 14.28
C CYS A 234 12.91 18.07 12.77
N TYR A 235 12.33 18.96 11.95
CA TYR A 235 12.35 18.89 10.49
C TYR A 235 13.30 19.92 9.88
N GLU A 236 13.83 19.61 8.69
CA GLU A 236 14.68 20.54 7.92
C GLU A 236 13.89 21.78 7.46
N ASP A 237 12.65 21.57 6.97
CA ASP A 237 11.74 22.65 6.56
C ASP A 237 10.54 22.77 7.51
N ALA A 238 10.75 23.52 8.59
CA ALA A 238 9.72 23.83 9.58
C ALA A 238 8.47 24.54 8.99
N ASN A 239 8.64 25.33 7.93
CA ASN A 239 7.53 26.09 7.34
C ASN A 239 6.64 25.18 6.50
N ALA A 240 7.24 24.32 5.66
CA ALA A 240 6.52 23.35 4.86
C ALA A 240 5.68 22.39 5.73
N VAL A 241 6.22 21.96 6.89
CA VAL A 241 5.49 21.13 7.85
C VAL A 241 4.29 21.89 8.44
N LYS A 242 4.47 23.15 8.85
CA LYS A 242 3.37 23.97 9.38
C LYS A 242 2.26 24.20 8.36
N GLU A 243 2.62 24.46 7.11
CA GLU A 243 1.67 24.64 6.01
C GLU A 243 0.92 23.33 5.74
N SER A 244 1.61 22.20 5.72
CA SER A 244 1.00 20.88 5.54
C SER A 244 -0.01 20.56 6.63
N LEU A 245 0.33 20.83 7.89
CA LEU A 245 -0.59 20.64 9.03
C LEU A 245 -1.79 21.59 8.94
N GLU A 246 -1.61 22.83 8.48
CA GLU A 246 -2.73 23.76 8.27
C GLU A 246 -3.67 23.27 7.16
N ASN A 247 -3.12 22.78 6.06
CA ASN A 247 -3.91 22.22 4.97
C ASN A 247 -4.77 21.03 5.43
N ILE A 248 -4.26 20.21 6.36
CA ILE A 248 -5.04 19.13 6.98
C ILE A 248 -6.18 19.72 7.82
N ILE A 249 -5.91 20.74 8.64
CA ILE A 249 -6.93 21.41 9.47
C ILE A 249 -8.05 22.01 8.60
N THR A 250 -7.69 22.77 7.56
CA THR A 250 -8.65 23.33 6.60
C THR A 250 -9.42 22.24 5.88
N GLY A 251 -8.74 21.16 5.47
CA GLY A 251 -9.36 20.01 4.83
C GLY A 251 -10.44 19.35 5.69
N ILE A 252 -10.24 19.28 7.02
CA ILE A 252 -11.22 18.79 7.98
C ILE A 252 -12.40 19.78 8.10
N ASP A 253 -12.12 21.08 8.22
CA ASP A 253 -13.15 22.13 8.37
C ASP A 253 -14.08 22.26 7.16
N GLU A 254 -13.57 21.97 5.97
CA GLU A 254 -14.34 21.97 4.73
C GLU A 254 -15.10 20.65 4.47
N SER A 255 -14.89 19.62 5.30
CA SER A 255 -15.49 18.30 5.09
C SER A 255 -16.85 18.19 5.75
N GLU A 256 -17.83 17.67 4.99
CA GLU A 256 -19.14 17.31 5.51
C GLU A 256 -19.04 15.96 6.22
N CYS A 257 -18.99 15.98 7.56
CA CYS A 257 -18.95 14.78 8.40
C CYS A 257 -20.37 14.35 8.80
N VAL A 258 -20.64 13.04 8.86
CA VAL A 258 -21.98 12.51 9.13
C VAL A 258 -22.01 11.74 10.45
N GLU A 259 -22.88 12.12 11.39
CA GLU A 259 -22.97 11.46 12.70
C GLU A 259 -23.39 9.98 12.64
N SER A 260 -24.16 9.59 11.61
CA SER A 260 -24.55 8.19 11.40
C SER A 260 -23.40 7.32 10.90
N ASN A 261 -22.31 7.92 10.42
CA ASN A 261 -21.12 7.19 10.01
C ASN A 261 -20.33 6.81 11.25
N VAL A 262 -20.19 5.51 11.49
CA VAL A 262 -19.65 4.97 12.75
C VAL A 262 -18.61 3.90 12.46
N ILE A 263 -17.52 3.96 13.21
CA ILE A 263 -16.46 2.95 13.24
C ILE A 263 -16.46 2.32 14.64
N GLU A 264 -16.46 0.99 14.67
CA GLU A 264 -16.43 0.19 15.90
C GLU A 264 -15.33 -0.86 15.81
N LEU A 265 -14.34 -0.78 16.69
CA LEU A 265 -13.27 -1.75 16.83
C LEU A 265 -13.62 -2.65 18.01
N ASN A 266 -13.46 -3.96 17.82
CA ASN A 266 -13.75 -4.98 18.83
C ASN A 266 -12.56 -5.92 18.97
N VAL A 267 -11.85 -5.85 20.09
CA VAL A 267 -10.71 -6.71 20.40
C VAL A 267 -11.20 -7.87 21.27
N TYR A 268 -11.10 -9.08 20.75
CA TYR A 268 -11.47 -10.31 21.45
C TYR A 268 -10.25 -10.91 22.12
N THR A 269 -10.40 -11.24 23.40
CA THR A 269 -9.37 -11.91 24.19
C THR A 269 -9.95 -13.08 24.96
N THR A 270 -9.17 -14.15 25.13
CA THR A 270 -9.59 -15.40 25.79
C THR A 270 -8.80 -15.67 27.07
N GLY A 271 -9.50 -16.25 28.06
CA GLY A 271 -8.89 -16.77 29.28
C GLY A 271 -8.39 -15.72 30.28
N LEU A 272 -7.81 -16.20 31.40
CA LEU A 272 -7.30 -15.34 32.47
C LEU A 272 -6.07 -14.53 32.07
N THR A 273 -5.28 -15.02 31.13
CA THR A 273 -4.11 -14.33 30.56
C THR A 273 -4.48 -13.34 29.47
N GLN A 274 -5.75 -13.36 29.02
CA GLN A 274 -6.32 -12.46 28.02
C GLN A 274 -5.53 -12.47 26.72
N ASN A 275 -5.29 -13.68 26.23
CA ASN A 275 -4.61 -13.89 24.95
C ASN A 275 -5.49 -13.31 23.84
N PHE A 276 -4.90 -12.57 22.91
CA PHE A 276 -5.62 -12.08 21.74
C PHE A 276 -6.15 -13.25 20.91
N GLU A 277 -7.40 -13.12 20.49
CA GLU A 277 -8.07 -14.10 19.63
C GLU A 277 -8.29 -13.50 18.24
N LYS A 278 -8.89 -12.32 18.17
CA LYS A 278 -9.19 -11.62 16.91
C LYS A 278 -9.51 -10.14 17.13
N LEU A 279 -9.36 -9.35 16.08
CA LEU A 279 -9.85 -7.98 15.96
C LEU A 279 -11.01 -7.97 14.96
N VAL A 280 -12.13 -7.35 15.33
CA VAL A 280 -13.27 -7.13 14.42
C VAL A 280 -13.53 -5.64 14.29
N ILE A 281 -13.47 -5.12 13.07
CA ILE A 281 -13.76 -3.73 12.73
C ILE A 281 -15.09 -3.71 12.01
N LYS A 282 -16.04 -2.91 12.51
CA LYS A 282 -17.34 -2.69 11.90
C LYS A 282 -17.47 -1.24 11.53
N MET A 283 -17.87 -0.97 10.30
CA MET A 283 -18.13 0.36 9.80
C MET A 283 -19.53 0.42 9.23
N ASN A 284 -20.21 1.52 9.49
CA ASN A 284 -21.44 1.91 8.81
C ASN A 284 -21.15 3.25 8.16
N ILE A 285 -21.06 3.33 6.85
CA ILE A 285 -20.69 4.54 6.11
C ILE A 285 -21.64 4.69 4.94
N ASN A 286 -22.41 5.78 4.89
CA ASN A 286 -23.24 6.16 3.73
C ASN A 286 -23.99 4.99 3.09
N GLU A 287 -24.73 4.21 3.89
CA GLU A 287 -25.53 3.06 3.46
C GLU A 287 -24.74 1.78 3.14
N GLU A 288 -23.44 1.73 3.43
CA GLU A 288 -22.63 0.52 3.37
C GLU A 288 -22.27 0.03 4.78
N LYS A 289 -22.38 -1.28 4.99
CA LYS A 289 -21.87 -1.95 6.18
C LYS A 289 -20.65 -2.75 5.82
N VAL A 290 -19.53 -2.41 6.44
CA VAL A 290 -18.27 -3.13 6.28
C VAL A 290 -17.94 -3.83 7.59
N GLU A 291 -17.64 -5.12 7.53
CA GLU A 291 -17.09 -5.89 8.64
C GLU A 291 -15.75 -6.49 8.20
N VAL A 292 -14.71 -6.27 8.99
CA VAL A 292 -13.38 -6.83 8.78
C VAL A 292 -12.99 -7.59 10.04
N THR A 293 -12.59 -8.85 9.91
CA THR A 293 -12.11 -9.70 11.00
C THR A 293 -10.67 -10.10 10.74
N SER A 294 -9.76 -9.70 11.62
CA SER A 294 -8.35 -10.09 11.60
C SER A 294 -8.05 -11.09 12.71
N LYS A 295 -7.35 -12.18 12.38
CA LYS A 295 -6.91 -13.23 13.32
C LYS A 295 -5.60 -13.86 12.83
N ASN A 296 -4.77 -14.31 13.75
CA ASN A 296 -3.61 -15.14 13.44
C ASN A 296 -3.96 -16.62 13.63
N VAL A 297 -3.65 -17.44 12.62
CA VAL A 297 -3.82 -18.90 12.66
C VAL A 297 -2.53 -19.52 12.13
N ASP A 298 -1.83 -20.30 12.96
CA ASP A 298 -0.58 -20.98 12.60
C ASP A 298 0.46 -20.04 11.94
N ASP A 299 0.71 -18.88 12.56
CA ASP A 299 1.61 -17.81 12.08
C ASP A 299 1.20 -17.15 10.74
N VAL A 300 -0.03 -17.38 10.29
CA VAL A 300 -0.63 -16.70 9.12
C VAL A 300 -1.64 -15.66 9.59
N LEU A 301 -1.44 -14.42 9.18
CA LEU A 301 -2.42 -13.35 9.36
C LEU A 301 -3.56 -13.56 8.36
N ASN A 302 -4.76 -13.80 8.88
CA ASN A 302 -5.97 -13.96 8.10
C ASN A 302 -6.90 -12.76 8.37
N ILE A 303 -7.29 -12.07 7.31
CA ILE A 303 -8.23 -10.96 7.34
C ILE A 303 -9.43 -11.35 6.49
N ASP A 304 -10.57 -11.60 7.11
CA ASP A 304 -11.85 -11.82 6.44
C ASP A 304 -12.58 -10.48 6.33
N PHE A 305 -13.14 -10.14 5.17
CA PHE A 305 -13.96 -8.92 5.02
C PHE A 305 -15.30 -9.20 4.36
N LYS A 306 -16.29 -8.38 4.73
CA LYS A 306 -17.65 -8.40 4.18
C LYS A 306 -18.13 -6.97 4.00
N ILE A 307 -18.60 -6.65 2.81
CA ILE A 307 -19.21 -5.37 2.45
C ILE A 307 -20.65 -5.67 2.04
N VAL A 308 -21.60 -4.97 2.66
CA VAL A 308 -23.03 -5.06 2.34
C VAL A 308 -23.56 -3.68 2.01
N GLU A 309 -24.00 -3.50 0.77
CA GLU A 309 -24.77 -2.33 0.36
C GLU A 309 -26.20 -2.47 0.91
N THR A 310 -26.64 -1.52 1.74
CA THR A 310 -27.88 -1.69 2.53
C THR A 310 -29.16 -1.48 1.73
N THR A 311 -29.10 -0.82 0.58
CA THR A 311 -30.24 -0.53 -0.30
C THR A 311 -30.63 -1.73 -1.17
N GLU A 312 -29.64 -2.36 -1.81
CA GLU A 312 -29.84 -3.48 -2.73
C GLU A 312 -29.47 -4.85 -2.12
N ASN A 313 -28.96 -4.84 -0.88
CA ASN A 313 -28.47 -6.01 -0.15
C ASN A 313 -27.44 -6.83 -0.97
N LYS A 314 -26.64 -6.12 -1.77
CA LYS A 314 -25.51 -6.68 -2.49
C LYS A 314 -24.38 -6.94 -1.53
N GLU A 315 -23.77 -8.11 -1.67
CA GLU A 315 -22.76 -8.58 -0.75
C GLU A 315 -21.47 -8.92 -1.50
N ILE A 316 -20.37 -8.38 -1.00
CA ILE A 316 -19.02 -8.77 -1.38
C ILE A 316 -18.37 -9.37 -0.14
N THR A 317 -17.82 -10.57 -0.27
CA THR A 317 -17.01 -11.19 0.78
C THR A 317 -15.62 -11.45 0.25
N GLY A 318 -14.63 -11.46 1.13
CA GLY A 318 -13.27 -11.76 0.72
C GLY A 318 -12.35 -12.06 1.88
N THR A 319 -11.13 -12.44 1.53
CA THR A 319 -10.07 -12.77 2.47
C THR A 319 -8.74 -12.20 2.01
N ILE A 320 -7.90 -11.81 2.96
CA ILE A 320 -6.49 -11.50 2.76
C ILE A 320 -5.71 -12.42 3.68
N LYS A 321 -4.75 -13.15 3.14
CA LYS A 321 -3.81 -13.96 3.92
C LYS A 321 -2.42 -13.41 3.73
N VAL A 322 -1.72 -13.17 4.83
CA VAL A 322 -0.31 -12.78 4.82
C VAL A 322 0.48 -13.83 5.59
N SER A 323 1.47 -14.41 4.93
CA SER A 323 2.34 -15.44 5.48
C SER A 323 3.80 -15.14 5.14
N GLY A 324 4.72 -15.75 5.87
CA GLY A 324 6.16 -15.53 5.71
C GLY A 324 6.75 -14.58 6.76
N ASP A 325 7.97 -14.12 6.51
CA ASP A 325 8.72 -13.26 7.42
C ASP A 325 8.92 -11.85 6.84
N LYS A 326 9.70 -11.00 7.51
CA LYS A 326 9.97 -9.63 7.05
C LYS A 326 10.66 -9.54 5.67
N THR A 327 11.39 -10.58 5.28
CA THR A 327 12.18 -10.62 4.04
C THR A 327 11.48 -11.32 2.90
N ASN A 328 10.61 -12.29 3.20
CA ASN A 328 9.87 -13.06 2.22
C ASN A 328 8.41 -13.17 2.68
N GLN A 329 7.50 -12.50 1.98
CA GLN A 329 6.07 -12.50 2.30
C GLN A 329 5.26 -13.04 1.13
N THR A 330 4.22 -13.81 1.44
CA THR A 330 3.18 -14.17 0.49
C THR A 330 1.88 -13.52 0.94
N VAL A 331 1.30 -12.73 0.04
CA VAL A 331 -0.02 -12.10 0.20
C VAL A 331 -1.00 -12.74 -0.77
N GLU A 332 -2.08 -13.32 -0.24
CA GLU A 332 -3.18 -13.87 -1.03
C GLU A 332 -4.44 -13.05 -0.78
N PHE A 333 -5.00 -12.46 -1.81
CA PHE A 333 -6.28 -11.77 -1.80
C PHE A 333 -7.32 -12.62 -2.52
N SER A 334 -8.51 -12.73 -1.96
CA SER A 334 -9.68 -13.28 -2.65
C SER A 334 -10.90 -12.42 -2.40
N ALA A 335 -11.73 -12.21 -3.41
CA ALA A 335 -13.05 -11.60 -3.26
C ALA A 335 -14.08 -12.36 -4.10
N GLU A 336 -15.30 -12.45 -3.59
CA GLU A 336 -16.44 -13.05 -4.27
C GLU A 336 -17.69 -12.18 -4.09
N SER A 337 -18.43 -12.04 -5.18
CA SER A 337 -19.78 -11.48 -5.22
C SER A 337 -20.68 -12.33 -6.11
N ALA A 338 -21.95 -12.42 -5.75
CA ALA A 338 -22.95 -13.13 -6.54
C ALA A 338 -23.09 -12.52 -7.95
N GLU A 339 -22.83 -11.23 -8.11
CA GLU A 339 -23.02 -10.47 -9.35
C GLU A 339 -21.73 -10.37 -10.18
N ILE A 340 -20.59 -10.14 -9.51
CA ILE A 340 -19.31 -9.90 -10.20
C ILE A 340 -18.61 -11.23 -10.51
N GLY A 341 -18.71 -12.22 -9.62
CA GLY A 341 -17.94 -13.46 -9.69
C GLY A 341 -16.81 -13.48 -8.65
N LYS A 342 -15.71 -14.16 -8.97
CA LYS A 342 -14.57 -14.41 -8.06
C LYS A 342 -13.29 -13.79 -8.61
N ILE A 343 -12.53 -13.19 -7.71
CA ILE A 343 -11.19 -12.68 -7.97
C ILE A 343 -10.25 -13.28 -6.94
N TYR A 344 -9.13 -13.80 -7.39
CA TYR A 344 -8.02 -14.23 -6.56
C TYR A 344 -6.74 -13.63 -7.09
N VAL A 345 -5.90 -13.10 -6.20
CA VAL A 345 -4.58 -12.54 -6.52
C VAL A 345 -3.60 -13.04 -5.49
N LYS A 346 -2.46 -13.56 -5.97
CA LYS A 346 -1.32 -13.94 -5.14
C LYS A 346 -0.13 -13.06 -5.49
N ALA A 347 0.49 -12.48 -4.47
CA ALA A 347 1.75 -11.76 -4.56
C ALA A 347 2.79 -12.44 -3.66
N ASP A 348 3.89 -12.91 -4.24
CA ASP A 348 5.08 -13.30 -3.48
C ASP A 348 6.07 -12.13 -3.53
N LEU A 349 6.40 -11.58 -2.37
CA LEU A 349 7.25 -10.43 -2.17
C LEU A 349 8.56 -10.89 -1.52
N SER A 350 9.69 -10.46 -2.06
CA SER A 350 10.97 -10.59 -1.37
C SER A 350 11.70 -9.26 -1.31
N ASN A 351 12.34 -9.00 -0.18
CA ASN A 351 13.13 -7.82 0.07
C ASN A 351 14.52 -8.22 0.54
N LYS A 352 15.54 -7.68 -0.11
CA LYS A 352 16.94 -7.97 0.17
C LYS A 352 17.76 -6.70 0.17
N GLN A 353 18.53 -6.49 1.24
CA GLN A 353 19.53 -5.43 1.27
C GLN A 353 20.69 -5.78 0.31
N LEU A 354 21.08 -4.81 -0.51
CA LEU A 354 22.17 -4.97 -1.47
C LEU A 354 23.44 -4.29 -0.99
N SER A 355 24.59 -4.86 -1.30
CA SER A 355 25.88 -4.17 -1.19
C SER A 355 26.20 -3.36 -2.46
N VAL A 356 25.77 -3.86 -3.63
CA VAL A 356 26.03 -3.30 -4.96
C VAL A 356 24.80 -3.57 -5.83
N MET A 357 24.39 -2.61 -6.66
CA MET A 357 23.36 -2.78 -7.70
C MET A 357 23.94 -3.49 -8.93
N ASP A 358 23.07 -4.12 -9.71
CA ASP A 358 23.49 -4.65 -11.01
C ASP A 358 23.98 -3.53 -11.93
N GLN A 359 25.09 -3.80 -12.63
CA GLN A 359 25.65 -2.86 -13.58
C GLN A 359 25.11 -3.13 -14.98
N ILE A 360 24.68 -2.07 -15.66
CA ILE A 360 24.28 -2.15 -17.06
C ILE A 360 25.50 -2.13 -17.99
N ASP A 361 25.42 -2.89 -19.08
CA ASP A 361 26.44 -2.86 -20.13
C ASP A 361 26.22 -1.67 -21.06
N THR A 362 26.97 -0.60 -20.83
CA THR A 362 26.92 0.62 -21.66
C THR A 362 27.82 0.55 -22.90
N SER A 363 28.46 -0.59 -23.18
CA SER A 363 29.33 -0.73 -24.36
C SER A 363 28.56 -0.76 -25.68
N ASN A 364 27.27 -1.13 -25.64
CA ASN A 364 26.39 -1.22 -26.80
C ASN A 364 25.07 -0.48 -26.53
N VAL A 365 25.11 0.84 -26.64
CA VAL A 365 23.97 1.76 -26.45
C VAL A 365 23.64 2.47 -27.76
N LYS A 366 22.34 2.61 -28.06
CA LYS A 366 21.82 3.47 -29.12
C LYS A 366 20.91 4.52 -28.54
N SER A 367 20.93 5.75 -29.05
CA SER A 367 19.86 6.71 -28.71
C SER A 367 18.54 6.26 -29.33
N ILE A 368 17.43 6.39 -28.61
CA ILE A 368 16.10 6.09 -29.17
C ILE A 368 15.78 6.98 -30.38
N GLU A 369 16.35 8.19 -30.43
CA GLU A 369 16.20 9.14 -31.55
C GLU A 369 17.01 8.73 -32.79
N GLU A 370 17.99 7.82 -32.63
CA GLU A 370 18.86 7.33 -33.70
C GLU A 370 18.41 5.98 -34.26
N LEU A 371 17.25 5.46 -33.81
CA LEU A 371 16.70 4.21 -34.32
C LEU A 371 16.41 4.30 -35.82
N THR A 372 17.04 3.40 -36.58
CA THR A 372 16.82 3.31 -38.02
C THR A 372 15.53 2.56 -38.33
N THR A 373 15.02 2.71 -39.56
CA THR A 373 13.93 1.86 -40.05
C THR A 373 14.25 0.37 -39.96
N ALA A 374 15.51 -0.02 -40.12
CA ALA A 374 15.94 -1.41 -39.98
C ALA A 374 15.80 -1.91 -38.53
N ASP A 375 16.16 -1.07 -37.55
CA ASP A 375 15.99 -1.40 -36.13
C ASP A 375 14.50 -1.56 -35.78
N ILE A 376 13.65 -0.65 -36.25
CA ILE A 376 12.19 -0.73 -36.06
C ILE A 376 11.62 -2.01 -36.68
N LEU A 377 12.01 -2.33 -37.91
CA LEU A 377 11.56 -3.56 -38.58
C LEU A 377 12.05 -4.83 -37.86
N GLN A 378 13.27 -4.80 -37.30
CA GLN A 378 13.78 -5.90 -36.48
C GLN A 378 12.92 -6.09 -35.22
N ILE A 379 12.64 -5.00 -34.49
CA ILE A 379 11.79 -5.04 -33.29
C ILE A 379 10.41 -5.61 -33.63
N LEU A 380 9.76 -5.09 -34.67
CA LEU A 380 8.44 -5.56 -35.12
C LEU A 380 8.46 -7.03 -35.53
N SER A 381 9.47 -7.44 -36.31
CA SER A 381 9.62 -8.83 -36.74
C SER A 381 9.77 -9.78 -35.54
N LYS A 382 10.50 -9.38 -34.51
CA LYS A 382 10.69 -10.20 -33.32
C LYS A 382 9.46 -10.22 -32.41
N LEU A 383 8.74 -9.11 -32.29
CA LEU A 383 7.42 -9.05 -31.61
C LEU A 383 6.37 -9.94 -32.29
N GLN A 384 6.41 -10.04 -33.62
CA GLN A 384 5.58 -10.98 -34.37
C GLN A 384 6.00 -12.44 -34.12
N ALA A 385 7.31 -12.71 -34.18
CA ALA A 385 7.86 -14.06 -34.01
C ALA A 385 7.69 -14.63 -32.59
N SER A 386 7.73 -13.77 -31.56
CA SER A 386 7.51 -14.17 -30.17
C SER A 386 6.05 -14.57 -29.88
N GLY A 387 5.12 -14.26 -30.78
CA GLY A 387 3.69 -14.44 -30.56
C GLY A 387 3.08 -13.41 -29.62
N THR A 388 3.87 -12.47 -29.08
CA THR A 388 3.43 -11.41 -28.15
C THR A 388 2.27 -10.60 -28.73
N LEU A 389 2.34 -10.21 -30.01
CA LEU A 389 1.25 -9.49 -30.68
C LEU A 389 -0.04 -10.32 -30.79
N GLY A 390 0.08 -11.63 -31.02
CA GLY A 390 -1.05 -12.55 -31.04
C GLY A 390 -1.70 -12.69 -29.67
N THR A 391 -0.88 -12.87 -28.64
CA THR A 391 -1.31 -13.00 -27.25
C THR A 391 -1.99 -11.73 -26.73
N LEU A 392 -1.49 -10.55 -27.13
CA LEU A 392 -2.07 -9.25 -26.75
C LEU A 392 -3.25 -8.81 -27.64
N GLY A 393 -3.61 -9.59 -28.67
CA GLY A 393 -4.70 -9.24 -29.59
C GLY A 393 -4.39 -8.03 -30.49
N LEU A 394 -3.12 -7.74 -30.74
CA LEU A 394 -2.63 -6.59 -31.51
C LEU A 394 -2.30 -6.93 -32.97
N THR A 395 -2.84 -8.04 -33.49
CA THR A 395 -2.52 -8.54 -34.83
C THR A 395 -3.04 -7.65 -35.97
N ASP A 396 -4.04 -6.82 -35.70
CA ASP A 396 -4.72 -6.00 -36.72
C ASP A 396 -4.15 -4.57 -36.83
N ILE A 397 -3.04 -4.27 -36.15
CA ILE A 397 -2.45 -2.91 -36.08
C ILE A 397 -1.45 -2.65 -37.23
N PHE A 398 -1.14 -3.65 -38.07
CA PHE A 398 -0.13 -3.54 -39.13
C PHE A 398 -0.60 -4.00 -40.50
#